data_AF-A0A6I3DCM0-F1
#
_entry.id   AF-A0A6I3DCM0-F1
#
_cell.length_a   1.000
_cell.length_b   1.000
_cell.length_c   1.000
_cell.angle_alpha   90.00
_cell.angle_beta   90.00
_cell.angle_gamma   90.00
#
_symmetry.space_group_name_H-M   'P 1'
#
loop_
_entity.id
_entity.type
_entity.pdbx_description
1 polymer ?
#
loop_
_entity_poly.entity_id
_entity_poly.type
_entity_poly.pdbx_seq_one_letter_code
_entity_poly.pdbx_strand_id
1 'polypeptide(L)'
;MTEQLAVLNSLRFDPATGIGLFENADIVTASMLARRAHCTDETVLLALALAVWAHRNGHACLNLDTLTDDLGRAIARSGQDWELPALPTAKEFDNALRASPLVRVLDAPGTSA
;
A
#
# COMPACT_ATOMS: atom_id res chain seq x y z
N MET A 1 -5.31 4.58 -19.29
CA MET A 1 -4.70 5.00 -18.01
C MET A 1 -5.65 4.86 -16.81
N THR A 2 -6.90 4.41 -17.01
CA THR A 2 -7.90 4.25 -15.95
C THR A 2 -7.80 2.90 -15.21
N GLU A 3 -7.17 1.89 -15.83
CA GLU A 3 -7.07 0.52 -15.28
C GLU A 3 -6.11 0.39 -14.09
N GLN A 4 -5.01 1.15 -14.05
CA GLN A 4 -4.00 1.09 -12.98
C GLN A 4 -4.55 1.45 -11.59
N LEU A 5 -5.73 2.07 -11.52
CA LEU A 5 -6.39 2.42 -10.26
C LEU A 5 -7.29 1.31 -9.73
N ALA A 6 -7.52 0.23 -10.47
CA ALA A 6 -8.44 -0.83 -10.05
C ALA A 6 -8.04 -1.44 -8.70
N VAL A 7 -6.74 -1.74 -8.52
CA VAL A 7 -6.20 -2.27 -7.26
C VAL A 7 -6.34 -1.31 -6.07
N LEU A 8 -6.26 0.00 -6.31
CA LEU A 8 -6.42 1.00 -5.25
C LEU A 8 -7.89 1.29 -4.96
N ASN A 9 -8.73 1.24 -5.98
CA ASN A 9 -10.15 1.50 -5.86
C ASN A 9 -10.88 0.34 -5.16
N SER A 10 -10.41 -0.90 -5.27
CA SER A 10 -10.96 -2.03 -4.52
C SER A 10 -10.79 -1.91 -3.00
N LEU A 11 -9.81 -1.11 -2.56
CA LEU A 11 -9.52 -0.84 -1.16
C LEU A 11 -9.96 0.57 -0.73
N ARG A 12 -10.65 1.32 -1.59
CA ARG A 12 -11.14 2.66 -1.29
C ARG A 12 -12.20 2.60 -0.19
N PHE A 13 -12.09 3.52 0.77
CA PHE A 13 -13.13 3.75 1.76
C PHE A 13 -14.43 4.23 1.11
N ASP A 14 -15.50 3.50 1.37
CA ASP A 14 -16.86 3.82 0.96
C ASP A 14 -17.65 4.35 2.18
N PRO A 15 -18.07 5.62 2.18
CA PRO A 15 -18.83 6.21 3.28
C PRO A 15 -20.25 5.63 3.41
N ALA A 16 -20.80 4.99 2.37
CA ALA A 16 -22.13 4.39 2.42
C ALA A 16 -22.12 3.07 3.22
N THR A 17 -21.06 2.27 3.07
CA THR A 17 -20.88 1.01 3.80
C THR A 17 -20.03 1.20 5.06
N GLY A 18 -19.30 2.32 5.19
CA GLY A 18 -18.38 2.58 6.29
C GLY A 18 -17.12 1.72 6.23
N ILE A 19 -16.80 1.16 5.07
CA ILE A 19 -15.81 0.11 4.89
C ILE A 19 -14.70 0.57 3.94
N GLY A 20 -13.47 0.21 4.24
CA GLY A 20 -12.32 0.31 3.33
C GLY A 20 -11.09 0.90 4.00
N LEU A 21 -9.98 0.87 3.28
CA LEU A 21 -8.67 1.23 3.81
C LEU A 21 -8.24 2.64 3.39
N PHE A 22 -8.34 2.92 2.10
CA PHE A 22 -7.75 4.11 1.50
C PHE A 22 -8.72 5.26 1.38
N GLU A 23 -8.30 6.42 1.85
CA GLU A 23 -8.96 7.67 1.52
C GLU A 23 -8.50 8.21 0.17
N ASN A 24 -9.21 9.22 -0.33
CA ASN A 24 -8.86 9.87 -1.60
C ASN A 24 -7.42 10.39 -1.61
N ALA A 25 -6.91 10.86 -0.47
CA ALA A 25 -5.52 11.34 -0.36
C ALA A 25 -4.50 10.24 -0.67
N ASP A 26 -4.73 9.02 -0.16
CA ASP A 26 -3.85 7.87 -0.35
C ASP A 26 -3.81 7.48 -1.84
N ILE A 27 -5.00 7.35 -2.46
CA ILE A 27 -5.17 6.95 -3.86
C ILE A 27 -4.59 8.00 -4.82
N VAL A 28 -4.94 9.28 -4.63
CA VAL A 28 -4.50 10.37 -5.51
C VAL A 28 -2.99 10.53 -5.43
N THR A 29 -2.40 10.46 -4.23
CA THR A 29 -0.95 10.60 -4.05
C THR A 29 -0.20 9.46 -4.71
N ALA A 30 -0.60 8.20 -4.48
CA ALA A 30 -0.02 7.04 -5.15
C ALA A 30 -0.12 7.15 -6.68
N SER A 31 -1.29 7.56 -7.19
CA SER A 31 -1.51 7.79 -8.62
C SER A 31 -0.60 8.87 -9.20
N MET A 32 -0.41 9.97 -8.48
CA MET A 32 0.43 11.08 -8.94
C MET A 32 1.90 10.65 -9.04
N LEU A 33 2.40 9.95 -8.02
CA LEU A 33 3.78 9.44 -8.00
C LEU A 33 4.03 8.41 -9.11
N ALA A 34 3.12 7.46 -9.27
CA ALA A 34 3.24 6.44 -10.30
C ALA A 34 3.19 7.01 -11.71
N ARG A 35 2.29 7.96 -11.98
CA ARG A 35 2.28 8.68 -13.27
C ARG A 35 3.59 9.40 -13.55
N ARG A 36 4.15 10.08 -12.54
CA ARG A 36 5.40 10.85 -12.68
C ARG A 36 6.60 9.96 -13.01
N ALA A 37 6.59 8.72 -12.56
CA ALA A 37 7.68 7.77 -12.82
C ALA A 37 7.35 6.69 -13.86
N HIS A 38 6.22 6.83 -14.57
CA HIS A 38 5.73 5.84 -15.53
C HIS A 38 5.63 4.41 -14.94
N CYS A 39 5.35 4.30 -13.64
CA CYS A 39 5.20 3.02 -12.97
C CYS A 39 3.77 2.50 -13.15
N THR A 40 3.66 1.28 -13.65
CA THR A 40 2.38 0.62 -13.94
C THR A 40 2.18 -0.65 -13.10
N ASP A 41 3.15 -0.99 -12.26
CA ASP A 41 3.12 -2.18 -11.43
C ASP A 41 2.11 -1.99 -10.28
N GLU A 42 1.12 -2.86 -10.21
CA GLU A 42 0.04 -2.77 -9.22
C GLU A 42 0.53 -2.99 -7.79
N THR A 43 1.57 -3.80 -7.59
CA THR A 43 2.18 -4.04 -6.28
C THR A 43 2.91 -2.80 -5.80
N VAL A 44 3.63 -2.11 -6.69
CA VAL A 44 4.28 -0.82 -6.37
C VAL A 44 3.24 0.26 -6.09
N LEU A 45 2.16 0.32 -6.88
CA LEU A 45 1.05 1.25 -6.65
C LEU A 45 0.40 1.03 -5.28
N LEU A 46 0.13 -0.22 -4.92
CA LEU A 46 -0.40 -0.61 -3.63
C LEU A 46 0.56 -0.21 -2.50
N ALA A 47 1.85 -0.49 -2.64
CA ALA A 47 2.86 -0.10 -1.66
C ALA A 47 2.94 1.42 -1.46
N LEU A 48 2.81 2.21 -2.53
CA LEU A 48 2.75 3.66 -2.44
C LEU A 48 1.51 4.14 -1.67
N ALA A 49 0.33 3.59 -1.97
CA ALA A 49 -0.90 3.94 -1.26
C ALA A 49 -0.82 3.55 0.23
N LEU A 50 -0.27 2.37 0.53
CA LEU A 50 0.00 1.91 1.89
C LEU A 50 0.98 2.82 2.64
N ALA A 51 2.03 3.31 1.99
CA ALA A 51 2.98 4.25 2.61
C ALA A 51 2.33 5.58 2.99
N VAL A 52 1.45 6.11 2.12
CA VAL A 52 0.69 7.34 2.40
C VAL A 52 -0.32 7.10 3.53
N TRP A 53 -1.06 5.99 3.47
CA TRP A 53 -1.98 5.57 4.52
C TRP A 53 -1.27 5.42 5.87
N ALA A 54 -0.11 4.78 5.90
CA ALA A 54 0.69 4.58 7.11
C ALA A 54 1.04 5.92 7.74
N HIS A 55 1.57 6.85 6.92
CA HIS A 55 1.92 8.19 7.38
C HIS A 55 0.72 8.95 7.96
N ARG A 56 -0.42 8.90 7.27
CA ARG A 56 -1.68 9.52 7.72
C ARG A 56 -2.19 8.94 9.04
N ASN A 57 -1.91 7.67 9.32
CA ASN A 57 -2.27 6.96 10.54
C ASN A 57 -1.15 6.98 11.60
N GLY A 58 -0.13 7.83 11.45
CA GLY A 58 0.92 8.05 12.46
C GLY A 58 2.07 7.04 12.44
N HIS A 59 2.17 6.22 11.39
CA HIS A 59 3.26 5.28 11.20
C HIS A 59 4.34 5.86 10.28
N ALA A 60 5.60 5.79 10.70
CA ALA A 60 6.73 6.21 9.87
C ALA A 60 7.07 5.19 8.76
N CYS A 61 6.74 3.91 8.98
CA CYS A 61 7.00 2.81 8.06
C CYS A 61 6.00 1.67 8.29
N LEU A 62 6.02 0.69 7.38
CA LEU A 62 5.28 -0.56 7.49
C LEU A 62 6.27 -1.72 7.46
N ASN A 63 6.01 -2.75 8.27
CA ASN A 63 6.72 -4.01 8.18
C ASN A 63 5.97 -4.94 7.22
N LEU A 64 6.61 -5.33 6.12
CA LEU A 64 5.99 -6.18 5.10
C LEU A 64 5.69 -7.60 5.60
N ASP A 65 6.48 -8.11 6.55
CA ASP A 65 6.29 -9.46 7.10
C ASP A 65 5.05 -9.56 7.99
N THR A 66 4.64 -8.46 8.61
CA THR A 66 3.48 -8.40 9.52
C THR A 66 2.34 -7.55 8.98
N LEU A 67 2.42 -7.13 7.71
CA LEU A 67 1.54 -6.13 7.12
C LEU A 67 0.06 -6.50 7.22
N THR A 68 -0.31 -7.72 6.84
CA THR A 68 -1.70 -8.20 6.87
C THR A 68 -2.27 -8.14 8.28
N ASP A 69 -1.51 -8.56 9.28
CA ASP A 69 -1.92 -8.55 10.68
C ASP A 69 -2.03 -7.12 11.23
N ASP A 70 -1.09 -6.24 10.86
CA ASP A 70 -1.09 -4.83 11.26
C ASP A 70 -2.30 -4.08 10.70
N LEU A 71 -2.63 -4.32 9.43
CA LEU A 71 -3.80 -3.75 8.78
C LEU A 71 -5.10 -4.34 9.34
N GLY A 72 -5.16 -5.65 9.56
CA GLY A 72 -6.30 -6.29 10.22
C GLY A 72 -6.57 -5.70 11.61
N ARG A 73 -5.53 -5.46 12.40
CA ARG A 73 -5.64 -4.73 13.68
C ARG A 73 -6.12 -3.30 13.51
N ALA A 74 -5.69 -2.59 12.47
CA ALA A 74 -6.13 -1.22 12.20
C ALA A 74 -7.62 -1.17 11.84
N ILE A 75 -8.09 -2.09 11.00
CA ILE A 75 -9.51 -2.23 10.61
C ILE A 75 -10.38 -2.61 11.82
N ALA A 76 -9.94 -3.57 12.63
CA ALA A 76 -10.66 -3.93 13.85
C ALA A 76 -10.77 -2.74 14.83
N ARG A 77 -9.72 -1.92 14.95
CA ARG A 77 -9.75 -0.71 15.80
C ARG A 77 -10.63 0.40 15.27
N SER A 78 -10.83 0.49 13.95
CA SER A 78 -11.77 1.46 13.36
C SER A 78 -13.24 1.03 13.52
N GLY A 79 -13.50 -0.17 14.04
CA GLY A 79 -14.85 -0.71 14.23
C GLY A 79 -15.51 -1.14 12.92
N GLN A 80 -14.73 -1.27 11.84
CA GLN A 80 -15.23 -1.78 10.57
C GLN A 80 -15.38 -3.29 10.65
N ASP A 81 -16.57 -3.79 10.29
CA ASP A 81 -16.79 -5.21 10.04
C ASP A 81 -16.41 -5.50 8.57
N TRP A 82 -15.11 -5.53 8.31
CA TRP A 82 -14.55 -5.69 6.98
C TRP A 82 -13.39 -6.67 6.95
N GLU A 83 -13.49 -7.66 6.07
CA GLU A 83 -12.38 -8.56 5.77
C GLU A 83 -11.44 -7.91 4.76
N LEU A 84 -10.18 -7.71 5.18
CA LEU A 84 -9.14 -7.20 4.31
C LEU A 84 -8.91 -8.17 3.13
N PRO A 85 -8.96 -7.70 1.88
CA PRO A 85 -8.63 -8.51 0.72
C PRO A 85 -7.20 -9.06 0.80
N ALA A 86 -6.95 -10.17 0.10
CA ALA A 86 -5.61 -10.74 0.01
C ALA A 86 -4.61 -9.71 -0.53
N LEU A 87 -3.55 -9.48 0.24
CA LEU A 87 -2.45 -8.60 -0.14
C LEU A 87 -1.29 -9.42 -0.72
N PRO A 88 -0.44 -8.80 -1.56
CA PRO A 88 0.83 -9.39 -1.94
C PRO A 88 1.65 -9.78 -0.70
N THR A 89 2.38 -10.88 -0.81
CA THR A 89 3.31 -11.34 0.22
C THR A 89 4.48 -10.38 0.37
N ALA A 90 5.18 -10.44 1.50
CA ALA A 90 6.40 -9.64 1.73
C ALA A 90 7.44 -9.82 0.60
N LYS A 91 7.58 -11.04 0.09
CA LYS A 91 8.48 -11.37 -1.02
C LYS A 91 8.03 -10.75 -2.35
N GLU A 92 6.73 -10.76 -2.64
CA GLU A 92 6.19 -10.11 -3.84
C GLU A 92 6.36 -8.59 -3.78
N PHE A 93 6.10 -8.00 -2.60
CA PHE A 93 6.40 -6.58 -2.36
C PHE A 93 7.89 -6.29 -2.55
N ASP A 94 8.79 -7.03 -1.91
CA ASP A 94 10.24 -6.81 -2.02
C ASP A 94 10.71 -6.90 -3.48
N ASN A 95 10.29 -7.94 -4.21
CA ASN A 95 10.64 -8.08 -5.62
C ASN A 95 10.15 -6.90 -6.47
N ALA A 96 8.89 -6.51 -6.33
CA ALA A 96 8.30 -5.42 -7.11
C ALA A 96 8.94 -4.07 -6.77
N LEU A 97 9.16 -3.80 -5.47
CA LEU A 97 9.79 -2.57 -5.00
C LEU A 97 11.24 -2.48 -5.46
N ARG A 98 12.03 -3.56 -5.36
CA ARG A 98 13.43 -3.59 -5.85
C ARG A 98 13.54 -3.39 -7.36
N ALA A 99 12.56 -3.87 -8.13
CA ALA A 99 12.51 -3.68 -9.58
C ALA A 99 12.02 -2.28 -9.99
N SER A 100 11.48 -1.49 -9.06
CA SER A 100 10.84 -0.22 -9.36
C SER A 100 11.83 0.95 -9.42
N PRO A 101 11.76 1.82 -10.46
CA PRO A 101 12.57 3.03 -10.52
C PRO A 101 12.15 4.09 -9.48
N LEU A 102 11.02 3.91 -8.80
CA LEU A 102 10.51 4.81 -7.77
C LEU A 102 11.15 4.60 -6.40
N VAL A 103 11.78 3.45 -6.19
CA VAL A 103 12.16 3.00 -4.86
C VAL A 103 13.67 2.92 -4.78
N ARG A 104 14.21 3.61 -3.78
CA ARG A 104 15.59 3.39 -3.37
C ARG A 104 15.60 2.33 -2.27
N VAL A 105 16.31 1.25 -2.52
CA VAL A 105 16.46 0.16 -1.56
C VAL A 105 17.68 0.43 -0.68
N LEU A 106 17.51 0.28 0.63
CA LEU A 106 18.56 0.43 1.62
C LEU A 106 18.67 -0.91 2.36
N ASP A 107 19.68 -1.70 2.02
CA ASP A 107 19.94 -2.94 2.75
C ASP A 107 20.52 -2.60 4.13
N ALA A 108 20.13 -3.36 5.15
CA ALA A 108 20.71 -3.22 6.47
C ALA A 108 22.23 -3.50 6.39
N PRO A 109 23.07 -2.75 7.12
CA PRO A 109 24.50 -2.98 7.13
C PRO A 109 24.79 -4.41 7.62
N GLY A 110 25.42 -5.22 6.77
CA GLY A 110 25.82 -6.61 7.08
C GLY A 110 25.00 -7.73 6.42
N THR A 111 23.99 -7.40 5.60
CA THR A 111 23.12 -8.38 4.91
C THR A 111 23.22 -8.32 3.38
N SER A 112 24.35 -7.86 2.83
CA SER A 112 24.61 -8.01 1.39
C SER A 112 24.89 -9.49 1.08
N ALA A 113 24.00 -10.11 0.30
CA ALA A 113 24.29 -11.34 -0.42
C ALA A 113 25.29 -11.07 -1.56
#